data_AF-A0A1E1L905-F1
#
_entry.id   AF-A0A1E1L905-F1
#
_cell.length_a   1.000
_cell.length_b   1.000
_cell.length_c   1.000
_cell.angle_alpha   90.00
_cell.angle_beta   90.00
_cell.angle_gamma   90.00
#
_symmetry.space_group_name_H-M   'P 1'
#
loop_
_entity.id
_entity.type
_entity.pdbx_description
1 polymer ?
#
loop_
_entity_poly.entity_id
_entity_poly.type
_entity_poly.pdbx_seq_one_letter_code
_entity_poly.pdbx_strand_id
1 'polypeptide(L)'
;MAPILPKAATQQYVWKHVDQTIFRVPEVYRFFQDESIGYLIMEYIDGINMSTYLERSNLGEQNAVVDKIVEALDYLATIPMPVTQGPGPVGGSPPRGYLWSDSGISSSFATISEMQNWLNQLLTDYLPNFQGNILEFTSANLVVCHTDLAPRNILYLRDGRIALLDWGSAGFYPRVFELYALRTRLDREPIFRSIIRRIRKEEEYESQIQLLAQIERILLLYGDIIDIKLAQVSENFKVSGVQKSQPPPYNPRFKQHFDSV
;
A
#
# COMPACT_ATOMS: atom_id res chain seq x y z
N MET A 1 10.07 19.42 -10.83
CA MET A 1 8.70 18.85 -10.76
C MET A 1 8.40 18.63 -9.30
N ALA A 2 7.26 19.11 -8.78
CA ALA A 2 6.82 18.73 -7.44
C ALA A 2 6.60 17.21 -7.42
N PRO A 3 7.00 16.50 -6.34
CA PRO A 3 6.72 15.07 -6.25
C PRO A 3 5.21 14.87 -6.37
N ILE A 4 4.81 13.96 -7.26
CA ILE A 4 3.42 13.58 -7.41
C ILE A 4 2.99 12.99 -6.06
N LEU A 5 1.94 13.54 -5.44
CA LEU A 5 1.33 12.93 -4.26
C LEU A 5 0.79 11.56 -4.69
N PRO A 6 1.31 10.43 -4.16
CA PRO A 6 0.93 9.08 -4.61
C PRO A 6 -0.58 8.85 -4.62
N LYS A 7 -1.27 9.36 -3.59
CA LYS A 7 -2.72 9.36 -3.46
C LYS A 7 -3.43 9.99 -4.67
N ALA A 8 -2.94 11.14 -5.13
CA ALA A 8 -3.54 11.87 -6.24
C ALA A 8 -3.38 11.12 -7.57
N ALA A 9 -2.22 10.48 -7.80
CA ALA A 9 -1.96 9.71 -9.01
C ALA A 9 -2.85 8.46 -9.10
N THR A 10 -2.92 7.66 -8.03
CA THR A 10 -3.76 6.47 -8.01
C THR A 10 -5.23 6.84 -8.16
N GLN A 11 -5.74 7.83 -7.42
CA GLN A 11 -7.12 8.29 -7.55
C GLN A 11 -7.45 8.76 -8.97
N GLN A 12 -6.59 9.60 -9.56
CA GLN A 12 -6.81 10.10 -10.91
C GLN A 12 -6.76 8.98 -11.95
N TYR A 13 -5.88 8.01 -11.77
CA TYR A 13 -5.80 6.85 -12.65
C TYR A 13 -7.08 6.02 -12.57
N VAL A 14 -7.52 5.66 -11.38
CA VAL A 14 -8.76 4.90 -11.18
C VAL A 14 -9.94 5.66 -11.75
N TRP A 15 -10.09 6.95 -11.44
CA TRP A 15 -11.17 7.80 -11.96
C TRP A 15 -11.29 7.76 -13.48
N LYS A 16 -10.16 7.72 -14.21
CA LYS A 16 -10.11 7.66 -15.68
C LYS A 16 -10.53 6.31 -16.27
N HIS A 17 -10.41 5.23 -15.49
CA HIS A 17 -10.62 3.86 -15.98
C HIS A 17 -11.89 3.21 -15.42
N VAL A 18 -12.53 3.81 -14.42
CA VAL A 18 -13.81 3.32 -13.88
C VAL A 18 -14.98 3.79 -14.70
N ASP A 19 -15.95 2.90 -14.90
CA ASP A 19 -17.30 3.30 -15.25
C ASP A 19 -17.97 3.94 -14.02
N GLN A 20 -18.09 5.27 -14.07
CA GLN A 20 -18.69 6.06 -12.99
C GLN A 20 -20.17 5.72 -12.75
N THR A 21 -20.83 4.96 -13.63
CA THR A 21 -22.20 4.47 -13.43
C THR A 21 -22.28 3.31 -12.43
N ILE A 22 -21.20 2.57 -12.23
CA ILE A 22 -21.12 1.45 -11.28
C ILE A 22 -20.85 1.97 -9.87
N PHE A 23 -19.77 2.74 -9.72
CA PHE A 23 -19.44 3.46 -8.50
C PHE A 23 -18.70 4.75 -8.84
N ARG A 24 -18.77 5.72 -7.93
CA ARG A 24 -18.11 7.01 -8.10
C ARG A 24 -16.73 7.03 -7.45
N VAL A 25 -15.83 7.75 -8.09
CA VAL A 25 -14.54 8.17 -7.52
C VAL A 25 -14.48 9.69 -7.66
N PRO A 26 -13.98 10.46 -6.67
CA PRO A 26 -13.84 11.89 -6.83
C PRO A 26 -12.80 12.23 -7.91
N GLU A 27 -13.15 13.11 -8.85
CA GLU A 27 -12.20 13.61 -9.84
C GLU A 27 -11.12 14.46 -9.17
N VAL A 28 -9.84 14.23 -9.50
CA VAL A 28 -8.74 15.08 -9.04
C VAL A 28 -8.62 16.30 -9.95
N TYR A 29 -8.86 17.50 -9.42
CA TYR A 29 -8.70 18.76 -10.15
C TYR A 29 -7.27 19.28 -10.08
N ARG A 30 -6.65 19.21 -8.90
CA ARG A 30 -5.29 19.71 -8.68
C ARG A 30 -4.66 19.07 -7.46
N PHE A 31 -3.35 18.89 -7.50
CA PHE A 31 -2.55 18.63 -6.31
C PHE A 31 -1.34 19.56 -6.30
N PHE A 32 -0.89 19.95 -5.11
CA PHE A 32 0.37 20.68 -4.91
C PHE A 32 0.87 20.45 -3.50
N GLN A 33 2.11 20.83 -3.25
CA GLN A 33 2.74 20.73 -1.94
C GLN A 33 3.27 22.10 -1.55
N ASP A 34 3.04 22.47 -0.30
CA ASP A 34 3.66 23.63 0.35
C ASP A 34 4.40 23.12 1.59
N GLU A 35 5.72 23.30 1.61
CA GLU A 35 6.62 22.69 2.60
C GLU A 35 6.37 21.18 2.81
N SER A 36 5.93 20.78 4.01
CA SER A 36 5.61 19.40 4.38
C SER A 36 4.14 19.03 4.18
N ILE A 37 3.30 19.99 3.76
CA ILE A 37 1.85 19.81 3.64
C ILE A 37 1.48 19.57 2.17
N GLY A 38 0.86 18.41 1.92
CA GLY A 38 0.25 18.10 0.63
C GLY A 38 -1.20 18.58 0.55
N TYR A 39 -1.55 19.25 -0.54
CA TYR A 39 -2.91 19.69 -0.84
C TYR A 39 -3.47 18.91 -2.03
N LEU A 40 -4.70 18.39 -1.87
CA LEU A 40 -5.45 17.72 -2.91
C LEU A 40 -6.81 18.40 -3.08
N ILE A 41 -7.05 18.94 -4.28
CA ILE A 41 -8.30 19.59 -4.68
C ILE A 41 -8.98 18.63 -5.63
N MET A 42 -10.19 18.21 -5.27
CA MET A 42 -10.94 17.19 -5.98
C MET A 42 -12.45 17.49 -5.94
N GLU A 43 -13.20 16.75 -6.75
CA GLU A 43 -14.67 16.77 -6.76
C GLU A 43 -15.24 16.58 -5.35
N TYR A 44 -16.18 17.44 -4.98
CA TYR A 44 -17.02 17.20 -3.82
C TYR A 44 -18.19 16.31 -4.24
N ILE A 45 -18.23 15.09 -3.72
CA ILE A 45 -19.35 14.17 -3.93
C ILE A 45 -20.33 14.31 -2.76
N ASP A 46 -21.55 14.76 -3.06
CA ASP A 46 -22.65 14.83 -2.09
C ASP A 46 -23.20 13.42 -1.81
N GLY A 47 -23.19 13.00 -0.55
CA GLY A 47 -23.61 11.67 -0.14
C GLY A 47 -23.65 11.50 1.38
N ILE A 48 -24.26 10.41 1.83
CA ILE A 48 -24.33 10.04 3.24
C ILE A 48 -23.12 9.14 3.56
N ASN A 49 -22.37 9.46 4.61
CA ASN A 49 -21.28 8.58 5.05
C ASN A 49 -21.82 7.18 5.39
N MET A 50 -21.11 6.14 4.96
CA MET A 50 -21.60 4.77 5.11
C MET A 50 -21.80 4.37 6.57
N SER A 51 -21.00 4.85 7.53
CA SER A 51 -21.26 4.60 8.96
C SER A 51 -22.66 5.07 9.36
N THR A 52 -23.02 6.31 9.01
CA THR A 52 -24.34 6.89 9.29
C THR A 52 -25.46 6.21 8.51
N TYR A 53 -25.20 5.80 7.27
CA TYR A 53 -26.18 5.04 6.49
C TYR A 53 -26.49 3.68 7.16
N LEU A 54 -25.45 2.96 7.58
CA LEU A 54 -25.59 1.63 8.18
C LEU A 54 -26.37 1.68 9.50
N GLU A 55 -26.12 2.66 10.36
CA GLU A 55 -26.86 2.90 11.60
C GLU A 55 -28.38 3.04 11.41
N ARG A 56 -28.81 3.53 10.24
CA ARG A 56 -30.22 3.81 9.93
C ARG A 56 -30.87 2.76 9.03
N SER A 57 -30.07 1.83 8.51
CA SER A 57 -30.49 0.88 7.50
C SER A 57 -30.92 -0.46 8.09
N ASN A 58 -31.89 -1.11 7.44
CA ASN A 58 -32.28 -2.48 7.75
C ASN A 58 -31.38 -3.50 7.04
N LEU A 59 -31.50 -4.78 7.40
CA LEU A 59 -30.64 -5.84 6.86
C LEU A 59 -30.70 -5.98 5.33
N GLY A 60 -31.87 -5.73 4.71
CA GLY A 60 -32.03 -5.77 3.25
C GLY A 60 -31.24 -4.65 2.57
N GLU A 61 -31.32 -3.43 3.10
CA GLU A 61 -30.56 -2.27 2.62
C GLU A 61 -29.05 -2.46 2.79
N GLN A 62 -28.61 -3.03 3.93
CA GLN A 62 -27.21 -3.36 4.15
C GLN A 62 -26.72 -4.41 3.14
N ASN A 63 -27.50 -5.45 2.88
CA ASN A 63 -27.16 -6.46 1.88
C ASN A 63 -27.04 -5.86 0.47
N ALA A 64 -27.95 -4.95 0.08
CA ALA A 64 -27.87 -4.29 -1.21
C ALA A 64 -26.62 -3.39 -1.35
N VAL A 65 -26.20 -2.73 -0.28
CA VAL A 65 -24.93 -1.98 -0.26
C VAL A 65 -23.73 -2.91 -0.35
N VAL A 66 -23.76 -4.05 0.36
CA VAL A 66 -22.68 -5.03 0.28
C VAL A 66 -22.51 -5.52 -1.17
N ASP A 67 -23.60 -5.80 -1.88
CA ASP A 67 -23.53 -6.25 -3.27
C ASP A 67 -22.87 -5.18 -4.18
N LYS A 68 -23.17 -3.88 -3.95
CA LYS A 68 -22.52 -2.75 -4.65
C LYS A 68 -21.03 -2.62 -4.34
N ILE A 69 -20.65 -2.86 -3.08
CA ILE A 69 -19.23 -2.83 -2.69
C ILE A 69 -18.47 -3.98 -3.36
N VAL A 70 -19.06 -5.18 -3.39
CA VAL A 70 -18.45 -6.33 -4.06
C VAL A 70 -18.34 -6.08 -5.57
N GLU A 71 -19.37 -5.53 -6.20
CA GLU A 71 -19.35 -5.14 -7.61
C GLU A 71 -18.24 -4.10 -7.90
N ALA A 72 -18.09 -3.09 -7.06
CA ALA A 72 -17.00 -2.11 -7.18
C ALA A 72 -15.61 -2.76 -7.03
N LEU A 73 -15.43 -3.64 -6.05
CA LEU A 73 -14.17 -4.35 -5.82
C LEU A 73 -13.82 -5.30 -6.97
N ASP A 74 -14.80 -5.95 -7.58
CA ASP A 74 -14.61 -6.81 -8.75
C ASP A 74 -14.30 -5.97 -9.98
N TYR A 75 -14.96 -4.82 -10.17
CA TYR A 75 -14.65 -3.90 -11.26
C TYR A 75 -13.23 -3.34 -11.14
N LEU A 76 -12.80 -2.92 -9.94
CA LEU A 76 -11.42 -2.50 -9.69
C LEU A 76 -10.40 -3.57 -10.10
N ALA A 77 -10.76 -4.85 -9.94
CA ALA A 77 -9.90 -5.96 -10.35
C ALA A 77 -9.75 -6.12 -11.88
N THR A 78 -10.57 -5.43 -12.67
CA THR A 78 -10.50 -5.43 -14.14
C THR A 78 -9.66 -4.29 -14.71
N ILE A 79 -9.34 -3.28 -13.90
CA ILE A 79 -8.59 -2.09 -14.36
C ILE A 79 -7.17 -2.51 -14.73
N PRO A 80 -6.68 -2.19 -15.94
CA PRO A 80 -5.35 -2.58 -16.38
C PRO A 80 -4.28 -1.78 -15.63
N MET A 81 -3.17 -2.46 -15.32
CA MET A 81 -1.97 -1.81 -14.80
C MET A 81 -1.24 -1.04 -15.90
N PRO A 82 -0.71 0.17 -15.62
CA PRO A 82 0.23 0.84 -16.52
C PRO A 82 1.41 -0.07 -16.89
N VAL A 83 1.75 -0.13 -18.18
CA VAL A 83 2.74 -1.07 -18.75
C VAL A 83 4.12 -0.93 -18.09
N THR A 84 4.48 0.25 -17.61
CA THR A 84 5.84 0.58 -17.15
C THR A 84 6.01 0.60 -15.63
N GLN A 85 5.06 0.09 -14.84
CA GLN A 85 5.17 0.10 -13.38
C GLN A 85 5.19 -1.31 -12.77
N GLY A 86 5.86 -1.44 -11.64
CA GLY A 86 5.78 -2.59 -10.75
C GLY A 86 4.59 -2.50 -9.79
N PRO A 87 4.52 -3.40 -8.80
CA PRO A 87 3.46 -3.36 -7.80
C PRO A 87 3.60 -2.15 -6.87
N GLY A 88 2.47 -1.56 -6.48
CA GLY A 88 2.43 -0.35 -5.66
C GLY A 88 1.49 0.74 -6.20
N PRO A 89 1.52 1.94 -5.59
CA PRO A 89 0.77 3.10 -6.06
C PRO A 89 1.11 3.49 -7.49
N VAL A 90 0.16 4.12 -8.18
CA VAL A 90 0.39 4.60 -9.55
C VAL A 90 1.52 5.62 -9.59
N GLY A 91 2.46 5.42 -10.51
CA GLY A 91 3.67 6.23 -10.61
C GLY A 91 4.86 5.67 -9.83
N GLY A 92 4.71 4.52 -9.16
CA GLY A 92 5.83 3.74 -8.61
C GLY A 92 6.44 4.34 -7.35
N SER A 93 5.71 5.16 -6.60
CA SER A 93 6.15 5.58 -5.27
C SER A 93 6.15 4.42 -4.27
N PRO A 94 6.87 4.51 -3.15
CA PRO A 94 6.79 3.50 -2.11
C PRO A 94 5.34 3.28 -1.60
N PRO A 95 4.95 2.03 -1.32
CA PRO A 95 3.62 1.71 -0.82
C PRO A 95 3.42 2.21 0.62
N ARG A 96 2.16 2.48 0.96
CA ARG A 96 1.69 3.01 2.25
C ARG A 96 0.39 2.33 2.67
N GLY A 97 0.04 2.44 3.94
CA GLY A 97 -1.20 1.90 4.51
C GLY A 97 -0.93 0.80 5.54
N TYR A 98 -1.99 0.19 6.05
CA TYR A 98 -1.94 -0.71 7.22
C TYR A 98 -0.86 -1.80 7.13
N LEU A 99 -0.76 -2.50 5.99
CA LEU A 99 0.27 -3.52 5.81
C LEU A 99 1.70 -2.95 5.84
N TRP A 100 1.88 -1.71 5.37
CA TRP A 100 3.17 -1.09 5.06
C TRP A 100 3.68 -0.15 6.15
N SER A 101 3.04 -0.14 7.33
CA SER A 101 3.17 0.86 8.41
C SER A 101 2.61 2.25 8.08
N ASP A 102 2.31 3.05 9.11
CA ASP A 102 1.74 4.40 8.96
C ASP A 102 2.68 5.37 8.22
N SER A 103 3.99 5.18 8.34
CA SER A 103 5.02 5.91 7.59
C SER A 103 5.19 5.40 6.15
N GLY A 104 4.65 4.23 5.84
CA GLY A 104 5.00 3.47 4.64
C GLY A 104 6.40 2.88 4.73
N ILE A 105 6.85 2.27 3.64
CA ILE A 105 8.25 1.86 3.49
C ILE A 105 9.01 2.90 2.65
N SER A 106 10.34 2.93 2.77
CA SER A 106 11.19 3.85 2.01
C SER A 106 11.38 3.49 0.53
N SER A 107 11.06 2.25 0.13
CA SER A 107 11.43 1.70 -1.18
C SER A 107 10.20 1.31 -2.03
N SER A 108 10.31 1.49 -3.35
CA SER A 108 9.35 0.98 -4.33
C SER A 108 9.84 -0.34 -4.95
N PHE A 109 8.95 -1.08 -5.60
CA PHE A 109 9.27 -2.33 -6.28
C PHE A 109 9.10 -2.19 -7.78
N ALA A 110 10.10 -2.60 -8.57
CA ALA A 110 10.02 -2.61 -10.02
C ALA A 110 9.27 -3.85 -10.53
N THR A 111 9.31 -4.96 -9.79
CA THR A 111 8.66 -6.22 -10.17
C THR A 111 7.91 -6.89 -9.02
N ILE A 112 6.97 -7.78 -9.36
CA ILE A 112 6.26 -8.61 -8.38
C ILE A 112 7.22 -9.55 -7.61
N SER A 113 8.27 -10.03 -8.28
CA SER A 113 9.30 -10.87 -7.67
C SER A 113 10.12 -10.12 -6.63
N GLU A 114 10.45 -8.85 -6.88
CA GLU A 114 11.13 -8.01 -5.89
C GLU A 114 10.27 -7.80 -4.64
N MET A 115 8.98 -7.47 -4.80
CA MET A 115 8.05 -7.34 -3.68
C MET A 115 7.93 -8.66 -2.90
N GLN A 116 7.74 -9.79 -3.58
CA GLN A 116 7.65 -11.12 -2.96
C GLN A 116 8.92 -11.43 -2.16
N ASN A 117 10.10 -11.26 -2.76
CA ASN A 117 11.37 -11.57 -2.13
C ASN A 117 11.60 -10.70 -0.88
N TRP A 118 11.30 -9.40 -0.98
CA TRP A 118 11.43 -8.49 0.15
C TRP A 118 10.51 -8.88 1.31
N LEU A 119 9.24 -9.18 1.04
CA LEU A 119 8.29 -9.62 2.06
C LEU A 119 8.71 -10.97 2.70
N ASN A 120 9.21 -11.92 1.90
CA ASN A 120 9.71 -13.20 2.40
C ASN A 120 11.01 -13.07 3.22
N GLN A 121 11.87 -12.11 2.88
CA GLN A 121 13.06 -11.79 3.68
C GLN A 121 12.67 -11.29 5.07
N LEU A 122 11.64 -10.46 5.21
CA LEU A 122 11.16 -10.01 6.52
C LEU A 122 10.78 -11.18 7.43
N LEU A 123 10.05 -12.17 6.89
CA LEU A 123 9.68 -13.38 7.63
C LEU A 123 10.92 -14.13 8.13
N THR A 124 11.93 -14.27 7.27
CA THR A 124 13.16 -15.01 7.58
C THR A 124 14.04 -14.26 8.59
N ASP A 125 14.18 -12.95 8.45
CA ASP A 125 15.08 -12.13 9.25
C ASP A 125 14.53 -11.82 10.65
N TYR A 126 13.19 -11.74 10.79
CA TYR A 126 12.55 -11.28 12.02
C TYR A 126 11.74 -12.34 12.77
N LEU A 127 11.54 -13.54 12.21
CA LEU A 127 10.92 -14.67 12.91
C LEU A 127 11.96 -15.79 13.14
N PRO A 128 12.49 -15.92 14.36
CA PRO A 128 13.45 -16.98 14.68
C PRO A 128 12.88 -18.36 14.36
N ASN A 129 13.65 -19.19 13.65
CA ASN A 129 13.26 -20.54 13.22
C ASN A 129 12.03 -20.59 12.30
N PHE A 130 11.79 -19.56 11.49
CA PHE A 130 10.75 -19.63 10.46
C PHE A 130 10.98 -20.84 9.52
N GLN A 131 10.08 -21.82 9.59
CA GLN A 131 10.04 -23.01 8.72
C GLN A 131 8.69 -23.10 7.98
N GLY A 132 7.97 -21.97 7.88
CA GLY A 132 6.66 -21.90 7.27
C GLY A 132 6.69 -21.84 5.74
N ASN A 133 5.51 -21.91 5.13
CA ASN A 133 5.34 -21.58 3.73
C ASN A 133 5.76 -20.12 3.48
N ILE A 134 6.20 -19.82 2.25
CA ILE A 134 6.54 -18.47 1.82
C ILE A 134 5.42 -17.86 0.97
N LEU A 135 5.44 -16.54 0.81
CA LEU A 135 4.57 -15.86 -0.13
C LEU A 135 4.93 -16.25 -1.55
N GLU A 136 3.92 -16.48 -2.38
CA GLU A 136 4.05 -16.89 -3.78
C GLU A 136 3.10 -16.07 -4.65
N PHE A 137 3.62 -14.98 -5.19
CA PHE A 137 2.89 -14.00 -6.00
C PHE A 137 3.35 -13.99 -7.45
N THR A 138 4.45 -14.65 -7.84
CA THR A 138 5.01 -14.54 -9.18
C THR A 138 4.04 -14.86 -10.33
N SER A 139 3.01 -15.68 -10.08
CA SER A 139 1.93 -15.99 -11.03
C SER A 139 0.68 -15.12 -10.88
N ALA A 140 0.63 -14.22 -9.89
CA ALA A 140 -0.52 -13.40 -9.61
C ALA A 140 -0.60 -12.20 -10.57
N ASN A 141 -1.82 -11.90 -11.01
CA ASN A 141 -2.10 -10.63 -11.67
C ASN A 141 -2.12 -9.49 -10.65
N LEU A 142 -1.51 -8.37 -11.02
CA LEU A 142 -1.60 -7.13 -10.25
C LEU A 142 -2.88 -6.41 -10.63
N VAL A 143 -3.72 -6.17 -9.62
CA VAL A 143 -5.03 -5.54 -9.75
C VAL A 143 -5.12 -4.33 -8.85
N VAL A 144 -6.06 -3.41 -9.12
CA VAL A 144 -6.28 -2.28 -8.22
C VAL A 144 -6.86 -2.80 -6.91
N CYS A 145 -6.10 -2.64 -5.83
CA CYS A 145 -6.54 -2.85 -4.46
C CYS A 145 -6.65 -1.48 -3.78
N HIS A 146 -7.77 -1.24 -3.10
CA HIS A 146 -8.00 -0.03 -2.31
C HIS A 146 -7.21 -0.05 -1.01
N THR A 147 -7.12 -1.23 -0.37
CA THR A 147 -6.40 -1.58 0.87
C THR A 147 -6.72 -0.77 2.14
N ASP A 148 -7.52 0.29 2.04
CA ASP A 148 -8.11 1.01 3.18
C ASP A 148 -9.64 1.18 3.05
N LEU A 149 -10.34 0.12 2.62
CA LEU A 149 -11.79 0.17 2.59
C LEU A 149 -12.33 0.15 4.03
N ALA A 150 -13.17 1.13 4.37
CA ALA A 150 -13.84 1.27 5.65
C ALA A 150 -15.13 2.08 5.46
N PRO A 151 -16.15 1.97 6.33
CA PRO A 151 -17.38 2.74 6.16
C PRO A 151 -17.16 4.26 6.12
N ARG A 152 -16.17 4.78 6.86
CA ARG A 152 -15.78 6.19 6.79
C ARG A 152 -15.32 6.65 5.39
N ASN A 153 -14.81 5.71 4.58
CA ASN A 153 -14.26 5.95 3.23
C ASN A 153 -15.28 5.60 2.12
N ILE A 154 -16.55 5.40 2.46
CA ILE A 154 -17.61 5.09 1.50
C ILE A 154 -18.75 6.09 1.69
N LEU A 155 -19.25 6.65 0.59
CA LEU A 155 -20.49 7.43 0.59
C LEU A 155 -21.61 6.64 -0.08
N TYR A 156 -22.81 6.69 0.48
CA TYR A 156 -24.05 6.28 -0.19
C TYR A 156 -24.68 7.50 -0.87
N LEU A 157 -24.96 7.40 -2.16
CA LEU A 157 -25.41 8.52 -2.99
C LEU A 157 -26.93 8.54 -3.11
N ARG A 158 -27.49 9.70 -3.47
CA ARG A 158 -28.96 9.87 -3.62
C ARG A 158 -29.58 8.97 -4.68
N ASP A 159 -28.82 8.61 -5.71
CA ASP A 159 -29.25 7.70 -6.78
C ASP A 159 -29.01 6.22 -6.44
N GLY A 160 -28.60 5.94 -5.21
CA GLY A 160 -28.34 4.60 -4.69
C GLY A 160 -26.95 4.07 -5.01
N ARG A 161 -26.11 4.73 -5.82
CA ARG A 161 -24.73 4.29 -6.02
C ARG A 161 -23.89 4.49 -4.76
N ILE A 162 -22.68 3.96 -4.78
CA ILE A 162 -21.66 4.27 -3.77
C ILE A 162 -20.54 5.13 -4.39
N ALA A 163 -19.87 5.92 -3.56
CA ALA A 163 -18.59 6.51 -3.89
C ALA A 163 -17.49 5.96 -2.98
N LEU A 164 -16.33 5.63 -3.55
CA LEU A 164 -15.15 5.20 -2.82
C LEU A 164 -14.18 6.38 -2.66
N LEU A 165 -13.78 6.64 -1.41
CA LEU A 165 -12.91 7.73 -1.00
C LEU A 165 -11.59 7.20 -0.45
N ASP A 166 -10.63 8.10 -0.32
CA ASP A 166 -9.34 7.86 0.32
C ASP A 166 -8.45 6.77 -0.31
N TRP A 167 -7.93 7.10 -1.49
CA TRP A 167 -7.05 6.26 -2.29
C TRP A 167 -5.57 6.31 -1.85
N GLY A 168 -5.29 6.71 -0.62
CA GLY A 168 -3.92 6.97 -0.14
C GLY A 168 -3.05 5.72 -0.04
N SER A 169 -3.67 4.58 0.25
CA SER A 169 -3.01 3.26 0.37
C SER A 169 -3.19 2.40 -0.90
N ALA A 170 -3.95 2.90 -1.86
CA ALA A 170 -4.36 2.15 -3.03
C ALA A 170 -3.20 2.00 -4.04
N GLY A 171 -3.25 0.90 -4.79
CA GLY A 171 -2.24 0.59 -5.79
C GLY A 171 -2.50 -0.74 -6.48
N PHE A 172 -1.55 -1.14 -7.33
CA PHE A 172 -1.58 -2.41 -8.03
C PHE A 172 -0.87 -3.48 -7.21
N TYR A 173 -1.63 -4.46 -6.72
CA TYR A 173 -1.13 -5.53 -5.86
C TYR A 173 -1.77 -6.87 -6.24
N PRO A 174 -1.21 -8.00 -5.79
CA PRO A 174 -1.94 -9.26 -5.82
C PRO A 174 -3.28 -9.12 -5.07
N ARG A 175 -4.36 -9.72 -5.59
CA ARG A 175 -5.72 -9.58 -5.03
C ARG A 175 -5.81 -9.94 -3.54
N VAL A 176 -4.94 -10.82 -3.06
CA VAL A 176 -4.83 -11.20 -1.64
C VAL A 176 -4.57 -10.01 -0.70
N PHE A 177 -3.94 -8.93 -1.18
CA PHE A 177 -3.72 -7.73 -0.37
C PHE A 177 -5.04 -7.04 -0.01
N GLU A 178 -5.99 -6.99 -0.94
CA GLU A 178 -7.33 -6.45 -0.68
C GLU A 178 -8.06 -7.36 0.32
N LEU A 179 -8.03 -8.67 0.11
CA LEU A 179 -8.68 -9.64 1.01
C LEU A 179 -8.12 -9.56 2.43
N TYR A 180 -6.80 -9.46 2.56
CA TYR A 180 -6.14 -9.26 3.84
C TYR A 180 -6.59 -7.95 4.50
N ALA A 181 -6.59 -6.83 3.77
CA ALA A 181 -7.05 -5.54 4.30
C ALA A 181 -8.53 -5.57 4.75
N LEU A 182 -9.40 -6.28 4.03
CA LEU A 182 -10.80 -6.46 4.45
C LEU A 182 -10.88 -7.31 5.74
N ARG A 183 -10.02 -8.34 5.87
CA ARG A 183 -10.01 -9.22 7.04
C ARG A 183 -9.60 -8.52 8.33
N THR A 184 -8.62 -7.60 8.27
CA THR A 184 -8.21 -6.82 9.46
C THR A 184 -9.33 -5.93 10.01
N ARG A 185 -10.41 -5.72 9.24
CA ARG A 185 -11.60 -4.95 9.67
C ARG A 185 -12.71 -5.79 10.28
N LEU A 186 -12.65 -7.12 10.20
CA LEU A 186 -13.76 -8.01 10.60
C LEU A 186 -14.22 -7.83 12.04
N ASP A 187 -13.30 -7.55 12.96
CA ASP A 187 -13.61 -7.40 14.39
C ASP A 187 -14.27 -6.06 14.72
N ARG A 188 -14.15 -5.06 13.83
CA ARG A 188 -14.64 -3.69 14.06
C ARG A 188 -15.89 -3.37 13.24
N GLU A 189 -16.03 -4.00 12.07
CA GLU A 189 -17.02 -3.61 11.08
C GLU A 189 -17.84 -4.83 10.58
N PRO A 190 -19.03 -5.11 11.16
CA PRO A 190 -19.82 -6.29 10.83
C PRO A 190 -20.16 -6.46 9.33
N ILE A 191 -20.28 -5.35 8.59
CA ILE A 191 -20.53 -5.36 7.14
C ILE A 191 -19.42 -6.05 6.35
N PHE A 192 -18.16 -6.02 6.83
CA PHE A 192 -17.02 -6.63 6.14
C PHE A 192 -17.11 -8.14 6.12
N ARG A 193 -17.75 -8.75 7.13
CA ARG A 193 -18.05 -10.19 7.13
C ARG A 193 -18.99 -10.56 5.99
N SER A 194 -19.94 -9.69 5.68
CA SER A 194 -20.89 -9.87 4.58
C SER A 194 -20.24 -9.66 3.21
N ILE A 195 -19.30 -8.71 3.11
CA ILE A 195 -18.49 -8.46 1.90
C ILE A 195 -17.62 -9.68 1.60
N ILE A 196 -16.80 -10.09 2.58
CA ILE A 196 -15.85 -11.19 2.42
C ILE A 196 -16.53 -12.48 1.96
N ARG A 197 -17.67 -12.85 2.56
CA ARG A 197 -18.45 -14.04 2.16
C ARG A 197 -18.93 -14.05 0.71
N ARG A 198 -19.01 -12.90 0.06
CA ARG A 198 -19.45 -12.75 -1.33
C ARG A 198 -18.29 -12.66 -2.31
N ILE A 199 -17.05 -12.42 -1.84
CA ILE A 199 -15.88 -12.42 -2.70
C ILE A 199 -15.49 -13.87 -3.01
N ARG A 200 -15.42 -14.21 -4.29
CA ARG A 200 -15.11 -15.57 -4.74
C ARG A 200 -13.66 -15.95 -4.36
N LYS A 201 -13.46 -17.21 -3.98
CA LYS A 201 -12.13 -17.85 -3.84
C LYS A 201 -11.24 -17.29 -2.72
N GLU A 202 -11.82 -16.66 -1.70
CA GLU A 202 -11.05 -16.16 -0.55
C GLU A 202 -10.25 -17.27 0.16
N GLU A 203 -10.86 -18.45 0.33
CA GLU A 203 -10.25 -19.61 1.01
C GLU A 203 -8.93 -20.07 0.36
N GLU A 204 -8.76 -19.84 -0.95
CA GLU A 204 -7.54 -20.17 -1.69
C GLU A 204 -6.32 -19.35 -1.21
N TYR A 205 -6.56 -18.24 -0.50
CA TYR A 205 -5.53 -17.32 -0.04
C TYR A 205 -5.21 -17.42 1.46
N GLU A 206 -5.81 -18.36 2.19
CA GLU A 206 -5.72 -18.42 3.66
C GLU A 206 -4.27 -18.40 4.17
N SER A 207 -3.39 -19.23 3.60
CA SER A 207 -1.97 -19.29 3.98
C SER A 207 -1.24 -17.97 3.68
N GLN A 208 -1.50 -17.37 2.51
CA GLN A 208 -0.90 -16.10 2.09
C GLN A 208 -1.36 -14.95 3.02
N ILE A 209 -2.63 -14.93 3.42
CA ILE A 209 -3.19 -13.94 4.35
C ILE A 209 -2.54 -14.05 5.73
N GLN A 210 -2.33 -15.27 6.24
CA GLN A 210 -1.65 -15.49 7.52
C GLN A 210 -0.20 -14.97 7.50
N LEU A 211 0.50 -15.15 6.39
CA LEU A 211 1.85 -14.60 6.20
C LEU A 211 1.84 -13.07 6.13
N LEU A 212 0.88 -12.46 5.42
CA LEU A 212 0.71 -11.00 5.41
C LEU A 212 0.45 -10.44 6.82
N ALA A 213 -0.33 -11.14 7.64
CA ALA A 213 -0.56 -10.74 9.04
C ALA A 213 0.71 -10.82 9.89
N GLN A 214 1.60 -11.79 9.63
CA GLN A 214 2.91 -11.85 10.29
C GLN A 214 3.81 -10.69 9.85
N ILE A 215 3.81 -10.37 8.56
CA ILE A 215 4.58 -9.25 8.00
C ILE A 215 4.12 -7.91 8.57
N GLU A 216 2.82 -7.66 8.64
CA GLU A 216 2.29 -6.45 9.28
C GLU A 216 2.81 -6.32 10.70
N ARG A 217 2.77 -7.39 11.51
CA ARG A 217 3.31 -7.37 12.88
C ARG A 217 4.81 -7.06 12.92
N ILE A 218 5.59 -7.60 11.99
CA ILE A 218 7.03 -7.30 11.88
C ILE A 218 7.22 -5.82 11.56
N LEU A 219 6.48 -5.29 10.58
CA LEU A 219 6.59 -3.89 10.17
C LEU A 219 6.11 -2.91 11.25
N LEU A 220 5.08 -3.27 12.01
CA LEU A 220 4.62 -2.49 13.17
C LEU A 220 5.66 -2.42 14.30
N LEU A 221 6.44 -3.48 14.51
CA LEU A 221 7.43 -3.55 15.59
C LEU A 221 8.82 -3.05 15.19
N TYR A 222 9.21 -3.26 13.93
CA TYR A 222 10.58 -3.08 13.46
C TYR A 222 10.70 -2.16 12.23
N GLY A 223 9.60 -1.56 11.74
CA GLY A 223 9.57 -0.73 10.53
C GLY A 223 10.64 0.35 10.50
N ASP A 224 10.74 1.15 11.57
CA ASP A 224 11.76 2.22 11.68
C ASP A 224 13.19 1.68 11.54
N ILE A 225 13.48 0.53 12.15
CA ILE A 225 14.81 -0.10 12.09
C ILE A 225 15.09 -0.64 10.68
N ILE A 226 14.08 -1.23 10.04
CA ILE A 226 14.17 -1.75 8.67
C ILE A 226 14.49 -0.59 7.70
N ASP A 227 13.78 0.52 7.81
CA ASP A 227 14.00 1.69 6.94
C ASP A 227 15.37 2.34 7.17
N ILE A 228 15.83 2.46 8.43
CA ILE A 228 17.18 2.98 8.72
C ILE A 228 18.26 2.10 8.08
N LYS A 229 18.14 0.77 8.19
CA LYS A 229 19.10 -0.16 7.57
C LYS A 229 19.14 0.00 6.04
N LEU A 230 17.98 0.14 5.40
CA LEU A 230 17.89 0.33 3.95
C LEU A 230 18.55 1.65 3.52
N ALA A 231 18.32 2.74 4.26
CA ALA A 231 18.95 4.03 4.01
C ALA A 231 20.49 3.94 4.07
N GLN A 232 21.04 3.30 5.12
CA GLN A 232 22.48 3.12 5.30
C GLN A 232 23.12 2.26 4.20
N VAL A 233 22.45 1.20 3.76
CA VAL A 233 22.91 0.37 2.64
C VAL A 233 22.96 1.20 1.34
N SER A 234 21.92 2.00 1.07
CA SER A 234 21.87 2.86 -0.11
C SER A 234 22.97 3.94 -0.14
N GLU A 235 23.36 4.48 1.02
CA GLU A 235 24.47 5.42 1.15
C GLU A 235 25.82 4.73 0.90
N ASN A 236 26.03 3.53 1.46
CA ASN A 236 27.26 2.76 1.24
C ASN A 236 27.46 2.35 -0.24
N PHE A 237 26.37 2.08 -0.98
CA PHE A 237 26.43 1.85 -2.42
C PHE A 237 26.71 3.12 -3.24
N LYS A 238 26.25 4.30 -2.78
CA LYS A 238 26.59 5.58 -3.40
C LYS A 238 28.05 5.98 -3.17
N VAL A 239 28.62 5.66 -2.00
CA VAL A 239 30.03 5.93 -1.69
C VAL A 239 30.99 5.01 -2.46
N SER A 240 30.54 3.82 -2.87
CA SER A 240 31.36 2.87 -3.66
C SER A 240 31.27 3.08 -5.18
N GLY A 241 30.38 3.95 -5.65
CA GLY A 241 30.29 4.39 -7.05
C GLY A 241 31.06 5.69 -7.29
N VAL A 242 32.21 5.59 -7.95
CA VAL A 242 33.19 6.65 -8.32
C VAL A 242 34.29 6.88 -7.28
N GLN A 243 35.44 6.24 -7.50
CA GLN A 243 36.73 6.94 -7.52
C GLN A 243 37.75 6.16 -8.35
N LYS A 244 38.21 6.77 -9.46
CA LYS A 244 39.50 6.46 -10.07
C LYS A 244 40.61 6.78 -9.06
N SER A 245 41.62 5.92 -9.02
CA SER A 245 42.74 5.84 -8.07
C SER A 245 43.50 7.15 -7.78
N GLN A 246 43.83 7.37 -6.50
CA GLN A 246 45.15 7.84 -6.06
C GLN A 246 45.50 7.21 -4.69
N PRO A 247 46.74 6.75 -4.46
CA PRO A 247 47.17 6.36 -3.12
C PRO A 247 47.32 7.61 -2.23
N PRO A 248 47.02 7.53 -0.93
CA PRO A 248 47.08 8.67 -0.04
C PRO A 248 48.53 9.15 0.18
N PRO A 249 48.76 10.47 0.34
CA PRO A 249 50.09 11.01 0.57
C PRO A 249 50.60 10.71 2.00
N TYR A 250 51.92 10.57 2.10
CA TYR A 250 52.70 10.40 3.33
C TYR A 250 52.28 11.38 4.45
N ASN A 251 51.98 10.86 5.64
CA ASN A 251 51.67 11.64 6.85
C ASN A 251 52.74 11.43 7.94
N PRO A 252 53.57 12.45 8.28
CA PRO A 252 54.72 12.33 9.18
C PRO A 252 54.40 12.34 10.69
N ARG A 253 53.16 12.07 11.13
CA ARG A 253 52.72 12.26 12.53
C ARG A 253 52.80 11.04 13.45
N PHE A 254 53.82 10.19 13.29
CA PHE A 254 54.26 9.28 14.36
C PHE A 254 55.77 9.34 14.52
N LYS A 255 56.25 10.45 15.08
CA LYS A 255 57.55 10.50 15.76
C LYS A 255 57.53 11.59 16.82
N GLN A 256 57.32 11.19 18.07
CA GLN A 256 57.85 11.89 19.25
C GLN A 256 58.01 10.87 20.40
N HIS A 257 58.94 9.93 20.20
CA HIS A 257 59.87 9.57 21.27
C HIS A 257 61.20 10.22 20.87
N PHE A 258 61.51 11.31 21.57
CA PHE A 258 62.87 11.75 21.76
C PHE A 258 63.16 11.56 23.26
N ASP A 259 64.14 10.72 23.49
CA ASP A 259 64.94 10.49 24.68
C ASP A 259 64.93 11.62 25.72
N SER A 260 64.56 11.27 26.97
CA SER A 260 65.29 11.71 28.17
C SER A 260 64.79 10.97 29.43
N VAL A 261 65.71 10.17 30.00
CA VAL A 261 65.71 9.40 31.28
C VAL A 261 65.07 8.03 31.25
#